data_AF-A0A158EHX6-F1
#
_entry.id   AF-A0A158EHX6-F1
#
_cell.length_a   1.000
_cell.length_b   1.000
_cell.length_c   1.000
_cell.angle_alpha   90.00
_cell.angle_beta   90.00
_cell.angle_gamma   90.00
#
_symmetry.space_group_name_H-M   'P 1'
#
loop_
_entity.id
_entity.type
_entity.pdbx_description
1 polymer ?
#
loop_
_entity_poly.entity_id
_entity_poly.type
_entity_poly.pdbx_seq_one_letter_code
_entity_poly.pdbx_strand_id
1 'polypeptide(L)'
;MTSHDEENIVSQMTQDSSTLSGCDYCWPASAEDAWHARRDLRELARWVDESHFNVRGLQCVHCSSKFISVFSESIDWINGDDAQSWTTAPVTADEFARVEALVPSSIEAALCAVPAQRRSLRREYPAGGDARVNWTSGIAVGGHD
;
A
#
# COMPACT_ATOMS: atom_id res chain seq x y z
N MET A 1 -44.18 24.01 36.00
CA MET A 1 -44.49 22.69 36.59
C MET A 1 -44.54 21.72 35.43
N THR A 2 -43.39 21.09 35.18
CA THR A 2 -43.15 19.65 35.31
C THR A 2 -43.40 18.95 33.97
N SER A 3 -42.56 18.09 33.41
CA SER A 3 -41.25 17.54 33.76
C SER A 3 -41.13 16.29 32.89
N HIS A 4 -39.98 16.08 32.23
CA HIS A 4 -39.38 14.76 31.94
C HIS A 4 -40.15 13.85 30.95
N ASP A 5 -39.57 12.95 30.18
CA ASP A 5 -38.26 12.60 29.62
C ASP A 5 -38.59 11.40 28.69
N GLU A 6 -37.56 10.71 28.18
CA GLU A 6 -37.57 9.40 27.51
C GLU A 6 -37.54 9.48 25.96
N GLU A 7 -36.34 9.59 25.38
CA GLU A 7 -35.41 8.47 25.03
C GLU A 7 -35.93 7.65 23.82
N ASN A 8 -35.33 7.74 22.63
CA ASN A 8 -34.05 7.17 22.17
C ASN A 8 -34.36 6.07 21.12
N ILE A 9 -33.41 5.86 20.19
CA ILE A 9 -33.27 4.73 19.27
C ILE A 9 -34.04 4.86 17.95
N VAL A 10 -33.36 5.27 16.87
CA VAL A 10 -32.82 4.33 15.85
C VAL A 10 -31.68 5.03 15.11
N SER A 11 -30.47 4.52 15.37
CA SER A 11 -29.31 4.40 14.48
C SER A 11 -29.19 5.39 13.31
N GLN A 12 -28.49 6.49 13.56
CA GLN A 12 -27.60 7.05 12.55
C GLN A 12 -26.48 6.02 12.30
N MET A 13 -26.68 5.17 11.29
CA MET A 13 -25.58 4.42 10.68
C MET A 13 -24.63 5.43 10.06
N THR A 14 -23.61 5.77 10.83
CA THR A 14 -22.34 6.34 10.40
C THR A 14 -21.63 5.30 9.51
N GLN A 15 -21.99 5.22 8.24
CA GLN A 15 -21.27 4.39 7.27
C GLN A 15 -21.05 5.17 5.98
N ASP A 16 -20.12 6.13 6.04
CA ASP A 16 -19.32 6.52 4.86
C ASP A 16 -17.98 7.11 5.29
N SER A 17 -17.31 6.41 6.22
CA SER A 17 -15.85 6.39 6.19
C SER A 17 -15.48 5.28 5.22
N SER A 18 -15.42 5.60 3.93
CA SER A 18 -14.84 4.74 2.91
C SER A 18 -13.33 4.64 3.19
N THR A 19 -12.99 3.92 4.25
CA THR A 19 -11.61 3.59 4.60
C THR A 19 -11.08 2.81 3.42
N LEU A 20 -10.20 3.43 2.64
CA LEU A 20 -9.52 2.79 1.52
C LEU A 20 -8.74 1.59 2.07
N SER A 21 -9.37 0.42 1.98
CA SER A 21 -8.96 -0.82 2.61
C SER A 21 -9.22 -1.98 1.66
N GLY A 22 -8.41 -3.03 1.79
CA GLY A 22 -8.73 -4.32 1.21
C GLY A 22 -9.72 -5.09 2.08
N CYS A 23 -10.10 -6.29 1.63
CA CYS A 23 -10.80 -7.27 2.46
C CYS A 23 -9.81 -8.11 3.28
N ASP A 24 -10.32 -8.96 4.17
CA ASP A 24 -9.50 -9.83 5.02
C ASP A 24 -8.56 -10.77 4.23
N TYR A 25 -8.87 -11.07 2.97
CA TYR A 25 -8.03 -11.89 2.10
C TYR A 25 -6.82 -11.16 1.50
N CYS A 26 -6.84 -9.82 1.45
CA CYS A 26 -5.78 -9.06 0.79
C CYS A 26 -5.14 -7.98 1.67
N TRP A 27 -5.84 -7.52 2.69
CA TRP A 27 -5.38 -6.48 3.60
C TRP A 27 -5.82 -6.74 5.06
N PRO A 28 -5.51 -7.93 5.60
CA PRO A 28 -5.83 -8.26 6.99
C PRO A 28 -5.16 -7.30 7.98
N ALA A 29 -5.60 -7.32 9.23
CA ALA A 29 -5.13 -6.38 10.25
C ALA A 29 -3.64 -6.55 10.61
N SER A 30 -3.12 -7.79 10.57
CA SER A 30 -1.72 -8.14 10.82
C SER A 30 -0.85 -7.82 9.60
N ALA A 31 0.30 -7.18 9.83
CA ALA A 31 1.19 -6.79 8.72
C ALA A 31 1.79 -8.03 8.04
N GLU A 32 2.16 -9.03 8.83
CA GLU A 32 2.74 -10.29 8.40
C GLU A 32 1.74 -11.08 7.56
N ASP A 33 0.49 -11.17 8.01
CA ASP A 33 -0.57 -11.82 7.24
C ASP A 33 -0.85 -11.04 5.95
N ALA A 34 -0.82 -9.70 5.98
CA ALA A 34 -0.98 -8.88 4.79
C ALA A 34 0.18 -9.05 3.80
N TRP A 35 1.40 -9.27 4.28
CA TRP A 35 2.55 -9.59 3.45
C TRP A 35 2.43 -10.96 2.78
N HIS A 36 1.90 -11.95 3.48
CA HIS A 36 1.60 -13.25 2.89
C HIS A 36 0.48 -13.14 1.84
N ALA A 37 -0.64 -12.51 2.20
CA ALA A 37 -1.81 -12.27 1.34
C ALA A 37 -1.46 -11.47 0.08
N ARG A 38 -0.49 -10.55 0.17
CA ARG A 38 0.00 -9.76 -0.96
C ARG A 38 0.43 -10.61 -2.17
N ARG A 39 0.86 -11.87 -1.96
CA ARG A 39 1.30 -12.78 -3.03
C ARG A 39 0.16 -13.22 -3.96
N ASP A 40 -1.06 -13.20 -3.46
CA ASP A 40 -2.26 -13.63 -4.19
C ASP A 40 -2.92 -12.49 -4.96
N LEU A 41 -2.35 -11.28 -4.91
CA LEU A 41 -2.80 -10.15 -5.70
C LEU A 41 -2.44 -10.36 -7.18
N ARG A 42 -3.42 -10.16 -8.06
CA ARG A 42 -3.22 -10.18 -9.51
C ARG A 42 -2.49 -8.91 -9.95
N GLU A 43 -1.42 -9.05 -10.72
CA GLU A 43 -0.76 -7.93 -11.39
C GLU A 43 -1.67 -7.38 -12.51
N LEU A 44 -2.00 -6.09 -12.43
CA LEU A 44 -2.73 -5.36 -13.46
C LEU A 44 -1.80 -4.58 -14.39
N ALA A 45 -0.70 -4.07 -13.84
CA ALA A 45 0.25 -3.26 -14.57
C ALA A 45 1.65 -3.44 -13.99
N ARG A 46 2.65 -3.34 -14.86
CA ARG A 46 4.05 -3.22 -14.49
C ARG A 46 4.60 -1.97 -15.16
N TRP A 47 4.77 -0.92 -14.37
CA TRP A 47 5.15 0.41 -14.85
C TRP A 47 6.66 0.60 -14.89
N VAL A 48 7.37 0.01 -13.93
CA VAL A 48 8.84 -0.07 -13.90
C VAL A 48 9.23 -1.51 -13.60
N ASP A 49 10.16 -2.06 -14.38
CA ASP A 49 10.64 -3.45 -14.29
C ASP A 49 12.18 -3.50 -14.34
N GLU A 50 12.81 -2.81 -13.39
CA GLU A 50 14.25 -2.86 -13.22
C GLU A 50 14.60 -3.82 -12.07
N SER A 51 15.80 -4.40 -12.14
CA SER A 51 16.26 -5.38 -11.14
C SER A 51 16.21 -4.81 -9.72
N HIS A 52 16.55 -3.54 -9.56
CA HIS A 52 16.72 -2.86 -8.26
C HIS A 52 15.56 -1.89 -7.95
N PHE A 53 14.66 -1.67 -8.90
CA PHE A 53 13.51 -0.79 -8.70
C PHE A 53 12.32 -1.27 -9.54
N ASN A 54 11.21 -1.55 -8.88
CA ASN A 54 9.99 -1.90 -9.61
C ASN A 54 8.77 -1.23 -9.04
N VAL A 55 7.84 -0.88 -9.94
CA VAL A 55 6.56 -0.27 -9.59
C VAL A 55 5.45 -1.01 -10.32
N ARG A 56 4.51 -1.53 -9.54
CA ARG A 56 3.47 -2.44 -10.01
C ARG A 56 2.10 -1.98 -9.55
N GLY A 57 1.12 -2.13 -10.43
CA GLY A 57 -0.30 -2.02 -10.12
C GLY A 57 -0.87 -3.42 -9.87
N LEU A 58 -1.54 -3.61 -8.74
CA LEU A 58 -2.07 -4.90 -8.31
C LEU A 58 -3.56 -4.82 -7.99
N GLN A 59 -4.22 -5.96 -7.96
CA GLN A 59 -5.63 -6.06 -7.61
C GLN A 59 -5.94 -7.35 -6.84
N CYS A 60 -6.77 -7.21 -5.81
CA CYS A 60 -7.33 -8.36 -5.12
C CYS A 60 -8.36 -9.08 -5.99
N VAL A 61 -8.23 -10.39 -6.14
CA VAL A 61 -9.16 -11.22 -6.91
C VAL A 61 -10.52 -11.42 -6.22
N HIS A 62 -10.61 -11.14 -4.91
CA HIS A 62 -11.84 -11.32 -4.12
C HIS A 62 -12.69 -10.06 -4.04
N CYS A 63 -12.09 -8.91 -3.72
CA CYS A 63 -12.82 -7.65 -3.49
C CYS A 63 -12.55 -6.58 -4.56
N SER A 64 -11.72 -6.87 -5.56
CA SER A 64 -11.33 -5.94 -6.64
C SER A 64 -10.60 -4.66 -6.19
N SER A 65 -10.29 -4.50 -4.90
CA SER A 65 -9.46 -3.40 -4.39
C SER A 65 -8.12 -3.37 -5.11
N LYS A 66 -7.67 -2.17 -5.47
CA LYS A 66 -6.42 -1.93 -6.19
C LYS A 66 -5.33 -1.51 -5.23
N PHE A 67 -4.10 -1.84 -5.59
CA PHE A 67 -2.91 -1.51 -4.82
C PHE A 67 -1.80 -1.04 -5.74
N ILE A 68 -0.94 -0.17 -5.21
CA ILE A 68 0.36 0.16 -5.79
C ILE A 68 1.40 -0.53 -4.94
N SER A 69 2.35 -1.22 -5.57
CA SER A 69 3.52 -1.76 -4.89
C SER A 69 4.78 -1.20 -5.52
N VAL A 70 5.69 -0.77 -4.65
CA VAL A 70 7.04 -0.33 -4.96
C VAL A 70 8.02 -1.30 -4.33
N PHE A 71 9.05 -1.66 -5.06
CA PHE A 71 10.25 -2.32 -4.58
C PHE A 71 11.45 -1.42 -4.87
N SER A 72 12.39 -1.36 -3.95
CA SER A 72 13.70 -0.72 -4.14
C SER A 72 14.78 -1.54 -3.44
N GLU A 73 15.93 -1.67 -4.09
CA GLU A 73 17.17 -2.19 -3.55
C GLU A 73 18.21 -1.07 -3.51
N SER A 74 18.89 -0.90 -2.38
CA SER A 74 19.98 0.05 -2.22
C SER A 74 21.29 -0.73 -2.34
N ILE A 75 21.92 -0.63 -3.50
CA ILE A 75 23.16 -1.35 -3.82
C ILE A 75 24.34 -0.61 -3.18
N ASP A 76 25.09 -1.28 -2.31
CA ASP A 76 26.33 -0.73 -1.75
C ASP A 76 27.60 -1.36 -2.39
N TRP A 77 27.42 -2.38 -3.23
CA TRP A 77 28.48 -3.18 -3.87
C TRP A 77 29.42 -3.88 -2.89
N ILE A 78 29.03 -3.98 -1.61
CA ILE A 78 29.79 -4.59 -0.53
C ILE A 78 29.15 -5.94 -0.20
N ASN A 79 29.83 -7.02 -0.56
CA ASN A 79 29.47 -8.41 -0.24
C ASN A 79 28.12 -8.90 -0.80
N GLY A 80 27.39 -8.09 -1.58
CA GLY A 80 26.15 -8.50 -2.27
C GLY A 80 24.96 -8.75 -1.34
N ASP A 81 25.01 -8.21 -0.11
CA ASP A 81 23.92 -8.27 0.87
C ASP A 81 23.20 -6.91 0.93
N ASP A 82 22.66 -6.51 -0.22
CA ASP A 82 22.08 -5.20 -0.43
C ASP A 82 20.73 -5.04 0.31
N ALA A 83 20.50 -3.84 0.85
CA ALA A 83 19.26 -3.57 1.58
C ALA A 83 18.07 -3.47 0.61
N GLN A 84 17.00 -4.20 0.88
CA GLN A 84 15.80 -4.24 0.04
C GLN A 84 14.56 -3.76 0.80
N SER A 85 13.67 -3.07 0.11
CA SER A 85 12.40 -2.60 0.66
C SER A 85 11.26 -2.82 -0.31
N TRP A 86 10.10 -3.21 0.24
CA TRP A 86 8.83 -3.25 -0.45
C TRP A 86 7.85 -2.36 0.30
N THR A 87 7.17 -1.47 -0.40
CA THR A 87 6.01 -0.74 0.12
C THR A 87 4.79 -1.03 -0.74
N THR A 88 3.68 -1.38 -0.13
CA THR A 88 2.39 -1.59 -0.82
C THR A 88 1.33 -0.74 -0.16
N ALA A 89 0.47 -0.09 -0.96
CA ALA A 89 -0.61 0.76 -0.46
C ALA A 89 -1.90 0.48 -1.25
N PRO A 90 -3.06 0.36 -0.59
CA PRO A 90 -4.34 0.34 -1.29
C PRO A 90 -4.57 1.71 -1.93
N VAL A 91 -5.24 1.74 -3.07
CA VAL A 91 -5.56 2.98 -3.80
C VAL A 91 -6.99 2.97 -4.33
N THR A 92 -7.57 4.16 -4.51
CA THR A 92 -8.84 4.31 -5.24
C THR A 92 -8.63 3.98 -6.72
N ALA A 93 -9.74 3.77 -7.45
CA ALA A 93 -9.69 3.66 -8.90
C ALA A 93 -9.10 4.92 -9.55
N ASP A 94 -9.44 6.11 -9.04
CA ASP A 94 -8.95 7.39 -9.55
C ASP A 94 -7.47 7.61 -9.26
N GLU A 95 -7.01 7.24 -8.06
CA GLU A 95 -5.58 7.27 -7.70
C GLU A 95 -4.79 6.33 -8.61
N PHE A 96 -5.28 5.12 -8.84
CA PHE A 96 -4.64 4.17 -9.74
C PHE A 96 -4.54 4.69 -11.18
N ALA A 97 -5.63 5.27 -11.71
CA ALA A 97 -5.64 5.85 -13.05
C ALA A 97 -4.71 7.08 -13.16
N ARG A 98 -4.61 7.90 -12.09
CA ARG A 98 -3.66 9.01 -12.03
C ARG A 98 -2.21 8.52 -12.04
N VAL A 99 -1.89 7.46 -11.28
CA VAL A 99 -0.55 6.84 -11.34
C VAL A 99 -0.25 6.41 -12.76
N GLU A 100 -1.15 5.63 -13.38
CA GLU A 100 -0.98 5.12 -14.74
C GLU A 100 -0.76 6.24 -15.78
N ALA A 101 -1.47 7.36 -15.65
CA ALA A 101 -1.31 8.51 -16.53
C ALA A 101 0.00 9.30 -16.32
N LEU A 102 0.53 9.33 -15.09
CA LEU A 102 1.73 10.10 -14.73
C LEU A 102 3.03 9.33 -14.91
N VAL A 103 3.00 7.99 -14.81
CA VAL A 103 4.17 7.10 -14.94
C VAL A 103 5.04 7.44 -16.16
N PRO A 104 4.49 7.65 -17.38
CA PRO A 104 5.34 7.94 -18.54
C PRO A 104 6.11 9.26 -18.46
N SER A 105 5.70 10.17 -17.59
CA SER A 105 6.32 11.50 -17.43
C SER A 105 7.29 11.56 -16.25
N SER A 106 6.89 11.00 -15.10
CA SER A 106 7.73 10.91 -13.90
C SER A 106 7.13 9.89 -12.94
N ILE A 107 7.97 8.94 -12.50
CA ILE A 107 7.56 7.94 -11.52
C ILE A 107 7.34 8.55 -10.14
N GLU A 108 8.14 9.56 -9.76
CA GLU A 108 8.02 10.27 -8.50
C GLU A 108 6.72 11.06 -8.44
N ALA A 109 6.36 11.76 -9.53
CA ALA A 109 5.09 12.47 -9.63
C ALA A 109 3.90 11.48 -9.58
N ALA A 110 4.04 10.32 -10.23
CA ALA A 110 3.02 9.28 -10.18
C ALA A 110 2.82 8.74 -8.76
N LEU A 111 3.89 8.44 -8.03
CA LEU A 111 3.81 7.94 -6.66
C LEU A 111 3.28 8.98 -5.67
N CYS A 112 3.49 10.28 -5.92
CA CYS A 112 2.85 11.37 -5.18
C CYS A 112 1.31 11.40 -5.32
N ALA A 113 0.72 10.69 -6.30
CA ALA A 113 -0.73 10.55 -6.41
C ALA A 113 -1.33 9.70 -5.27
N VAL A 114 -0.50 8.93 -4.56
CA VAL A 114 -0.89 8.20 -3.35
C VAL A 114 -0.68 9.11 -2.13
N PRO A 115 -1.73 9.36 -1.32
CA PRO A 115 -1.60 10.26 -0.17
C PRO A 115 -0.54 9.80 0.84
N ALA A 116 0.27 10.74 1.34
CA ALA A 116 1.34 10.46 2.30
C ALA A 116 0.87 9.83 3.63
N GLN A 117 -0.39 10.05 4.01
CA GLN A 117 -1.00 9.47 5.22
C GLN A 117 -1.70 8.12 4.96
N ARG A 118 -1.67 7.59 3.73
CA ARG A 118 -2.28 6.30 3.41
C ARG A 118 -1.58 5.19 4.19
N ARG A 119 -2.31 4.42 4.99
CA ARG A 119 -1.73 3.25 5.64
C ARG A 119 -1.17 2.29 4.59
N SER A 120 0.09 1.95 4.72
CA SER A 120 0.83 1.12 3.78
C SER A 120 1.50 -0.04 4.50
N LEU A 121 1.63 -1.16 3.80
CA LEU A 121 2.41 -2.30 4.24
C LEU A 121 3.86 -2.11 3.81
N ARG A 122 4.80 -2.27 4.74
CA ARG A 122 6.22 -2.23 4.45
C ARG A 122 6.89 -3.53 4.84
N ARG A 123 7.73 -4.05 3.94
CA ARG A 123 8.72 -5.07 4.27
C ARG A 123 10.10 -4.53 3.99
N GLU A 124 11.00 -4.66 4.95
CA GLU A 124 12.39 -4.28 4.83
C GLU A 124 13.27 -5.50 5.06
N TYR A 125 14.30 -5.62 4.25
CA TYR A 125 15.40 -6.56 4.40
C TYR A 125 16.67 -5.71 4.53
N PRO A 126 17.08 -5.36 5.75
CA PRO A 126 18.31 -4.60 5.94
C PRO A 126 19.53 -5.47 5.64
N ALA A 127 20.60 -4.85 5.12
CA ALA A 127 21.90 -5.50 5.00
C ALA A 127 22.35 -6.08 6.36
N GLY A 128 22.76 -7.34 6.37
CA GLY A 128 23.25 -8.05 7.55
C GLY A 128 22.18 -8.35 8.61
N GLY A 129 20.90 -8.24 8.29
CA GLY A 129 19.81 -8.44 9.26
C GLY A 129 18.60 -9.20 8.74
N ASP A 130 17.73 -9.57 9.67
CA ASP A 130 16.49 -10.27 9.33
C ASP A 130 15.45 -9.34 8.72
N ALA A 131 14.64 -9.91 7.83
CA ALA A 131 13.49 -9.23 7.25
C ALA A 131 12.47 -8.84 8.32
N ARG A 132 11.86 -7.67 8.15
CA ARG A 132 10.83 -7.14 9.06
C ARG A 132 9.64 -6.67 8.25
N VAL A 133 8.44 -6.91 8.76
CA VAL A 133 7.20 -6.41 8.17
C VAL A 133 6.51 -5.50 9.18
N ASN A 134 5.98 -4.37 8.73
CA ASN A 134 5.28 -3.42 9.59
C ASN A 134 4.26 -2.59 8.81
N TRP A 135 3.35 -1.98 9.56
CA TRP A 135 2.47 -0.93 9.04
C TRP A 135 3.18 0.42 9.09
N THR A 136 3.04 1.19 8.02
CA THR A 136 3.57 2.55 7.88
C THR A 136 2.56 3.46 7.17
N SER A 137 2.98 4.63 6.71
CA SER A 137 2.17 5.56 5.94
C SER A 137 2.85 6.00 4.64
N GLY A 138 2.07 6.17 3.58
CA GLY A 138 2.50 6.63 2.27
C GLY A 138 3.28 5.58 1.49
N ILE A 139 3.76 5.97 0.31
CA ILE A 139 4.74 5.19 -0.45
C ILE A 139 6.08 5.88 -0.26
N ALA A 140 7.05 5.22 0.38
CA ALA A 140 8.42 5.70 0.30
C ALA A 140 9.15 4.96 -0.80
N VAL A 141 9.82 5.73 -1.63
CA VAL A 141 10.86 5.26 -2.52
C VAL A 141 12.15 5.39 -1.73
N GLY A 142 12.81 4.27 -1.42
CA GLY A 142 14.15 4.32 -0.83
C GLY A 142 15.14 4.96 -1.81
N GLY A 143 16.35 5.31 -1.34
CA GLY A 143 17.43 5.66 -2.27
C GLY A 143 17.69 4.48 -3.20
N HIS A 144 17.36 4.63 -4.47
CA HIS A 144 17.72 3.71 -5.54
C HIS A 144 18.81 4.39 -6.37
N ASP A 145 19.89 3.65 -6.66
CA ASP A 145 21.02 4.07 -7.52
C ASP A 145 21.09 3.13 -8.72
#